data_AF-A0A1A8PMP1-F1
#
_entry.id   AF-A0A1A8PMP1-F1
#
_cell.length_a   1.000
_cell.length_b   1.000
_cell.length_c   1.000
_cell.angle_alpha   90.00
_cell.angle_beta   90.00
_cell.angle_gamma   90.00
#
_symmetry.space_group_name_H-M   'P 1'
#
loop_
_entity.id
_entity.type
_entity.pdbx_description
1 polymer ?
#
loop_
_entity_poly.entity_id
_entity_poly.type
_entity_poly.pdbx_seq_one_letter_code
_entity_poly.pdbx_strand_id
1 'polypeptide(L)'
;QRWDTLHDLFSELCLCLCSPTDPGKPADLSEELKSALLRCLDALLHAAYGDIVLKLYEPIMLPGLGAAVSLLLALGEKEKSREVQAAALRCLQSLILHCDCTQEHVIPSSDERCSVGSTMASFLPGIAMAVSRIITGNLRQGHAVTVRAIKVWSGSVGLVMEDAQLQSSKACETPSQELGRVGQLVVQRAPEWVKSTAGKL
;
A
#
# COMPACT_ATOMS: atom_id res chain seq x y z
N GLN A 1 18.95 11.52 8.36
CA GLN A 1 19.83 10.49 7.78
C GLN A 1 19.12 9.15 7.57
N ARG A 2 18.66 8.43 8.60
CA ARG A 2 17.98 7.12 8.39
C ARG A 2 16.71 7.23 7.54
N TRP A 3 15.95 8.31 7.72
CA TRP A 3 14.68 8.53 6.99
C TRP A 3 14.97 8.84 5.53
N ASP A 4 15.88 9.79 5.29
CA ASP A 4 16.30 10.18 3.95
C ASP A 4 16.79 8.95 3.16
N THR A 5 17.59 8.08 3.79
CA THR A 5 18.02 6.82 3.18
C THR A 5 16.87 5.88 2.85
N LEU A 6 15.90 5.69 3.76
CA LEU A 6 14.72 4.87 3.48
C LEU A 6 13.91 5.45 2.31
N HIS A 7 13.64 6.75 2.37
CA HIS A 7 12.88 7.48 1.37
C HIS A 7 13.55 7.37 -0.01
N ASP A 8 14.84 7.67 -0.10
CA ASP A 8 15.57 7.67 -1.35
C ASP A 8 15.64 6.26 -1.96
N LEU A 9 15.90 5.23 -1.15
CA LEU A 9 15.89 3.84 -1.62
C LEU A 9 14.50 3.39 -2.05
N PHE A 10 13.45 3.75 -1.30
CA PHE A 10 12.07 3.44 -1.65
C PHE A 10 11.68 4.08 -2.99
N SER A 11 11.98 5.37 -3.16
CA SER A 11 11.74 6.11 -4.39
C SER A 11 12.53 5.53 -5.55
N GLU A 12 13.82 5.24 -5.39
CA GLU A 12 14.67 4.71 -6.46
C GLU A 12 14.19 3.32 -6.92
N LEU A 13 13.83 2.43 -5.99
CA LEU A 13 13.28 1.12 -6.31
C LEU A 13 11.94 1.22 -7.05
N CYS A 14 11.06 2.15 -6.64
CA CYS A 14 9.82 2.41 -7.35
C CYS A 14 10.08 2.98 -8.76
N LEU A 15 11.01 3.93 -8.89
CA LEU A 15 11.38 4.52 -10.19
C LEU A 15 11.94 3.48 -11.16
N CYS A 16 12.78 2.56 -10.67
CA CYS A 16 13.29 1.44 -11.46
C CYS A 16 12.16 0.51 -11.94
N LEU A 17 11.07 0.37 -11.19
CA LEU A 17 9.91 -0.44 -11.58
C LEU A 17 8.92 0.32 -12.48
N CYS A 18 8.96 1.65 -12.50
CA CYS A 18 8.06 2.52 -13.26
C CYS A 18 8.53 2.75 -14.69
N SER A 19 7.59 2.86 -15.63
CA SER A 19 7.88 3.29 -16.98
C SER A 19 8.33 4.76 -17.00
N PRO A 20 9.44 5.10 -17.70
CA PRO A 20 9.93 6.48 -17.77
C PRO A 20 8.99 7.42 -18.53
N THR A 21 8.12 6.87 -19.39
CA THR A 21 7.16 7.64 -20.19
C THR A 21 5.75 7.65 -19.59
N ASP A 22 5.48 6.78 -18.62
CA ASP A 22 4.19 6.67 -17.94
C ASP A 22 4.40 6.20 -16.49
N PRO A 23 4.69 7.12 -15.55
CA PRO A 23 5.08 6.78 -14.18
C PRO A 23 4.04 5.96 -13.40
N GLY A 24 2.79 5.89 -13.88
CA GLY A 24 1.73 5.08 -13.31
C GLY A 24 1.70 3.62 -13.81
N LYS A 25 2.58 3.25 -14.74
CA LYS A 25 2.65 1.91 -15.32
C LYS A 25 3.99 1.23 -15.01
N PRO A 26 4.00 -0.11 -14.87
CA PRO A 26 5.24 -0.86 -14.79
C PRO A 26 6.09 -0.70 -16.05
N ALA A 27 7.41 -0.64 -15.89
CA ALA A 27 8.36 -0.66 -16.99
C ALA A 27 8.38 -2.02 -17.70
N ASP A 28 8.75 -2.00 -18.98
CA ASP A 28 8.98 -3.22 -19.78
C ASP A 28 10.38 -3.79 -19.49
N LEU A 29 10.52 -4.38 -18.30
CA LEU A 29 11.73 -5.03 -17.82
C LEU A 29 11.56 -6.56 -17.80
N SER A 30 12.69 -7.28 -17.74
CA SER A 30 12.66 -8.73 -17.56
C SER A 30 11.98 -9.13 -16.25
N GLU A 31 11.37 -10.31 -16.23
CA GLU A 31 10.65 -10.82 -15.05
C GLU A 31 11.58 -11.01 -13.85
N GLU A 32 12.84 -11.40 -14.11
CA GLU A 32 13.87 -11.58 -13.10
C GLU A 32 14.25 -10.25 -12.45
N LEU A 33 14.39 -9.18 -13.24
CA LEU A 33 14.72 -7.85 -12.73
C LEU A 33 13.56 -7.29 -11.90
N LYS A 34 12.32 -7.40 -12.39
CA LYS A 34 11.12 -7.00 -11.62
C LYS A 34 11.05 -7.75 -10.28
N SER A 35 11.26 -9.05 -10.31
CA SER A 35 11.27 -9.89 -9.10
C SER A 35 12.38 -9.50 -8.13
N ALA A 36 13.59 -9.19 -8.62
CA ALA A 36 14.70 -8.72 -7.79
C ALA A 36 14.37 -7.38 -7.12
N LEU A 37 13.86 -6.40 -7.88
CA LEU A 37 13.48 -5.09 -7.36
C LEU A 37 12.35 -5.19 -6.32
N LEU A 38 11.33 -6.00 -6.57
CA LEU A 38 10.25 -6.24 -5.59
C LEU A 38 10.75 -6.92 -4.32
N ARG A 39 11.69 -7.86 -4.41
CA ARG A 39 12.33 -8.45 -3.21
C ARG A 39 13.14 -7.42 -2.43
N CYS A 40 13.87 -6.54 -3.12
CA CYS A 40 14.59 -5.43 -2.49
C CYS A 40 13.62 -4.47 -1.78
N LEU A 41 12.51 -4.13 -2.42
CA LEU A 41 11.47 -3.29 -1.83
C LEU A 41 10.85 -3.93 -0.59
N ASP A 42 10.50 -5.21 -0.68
CA ASP A 42 9.97 -5.97 0.46
C ASP A 42 10.98 -5.99 1.62
N ALA A 43 12.24 -6.31 1.34
CA ALA A 43 13.31 -6.34 2.35
C ALA A 43 13.54 -4.96 3.00
N LEU A 44 13.49 -3.88 2.20
CA LEU A 44 13.61 -2.51 2.70
C LEU A 44 12.48 -2.17 3.68
N LEU A 45 11.23 -2.47 3.30
CA LEU A 45 10.06 -2.22 4.15
C LEU A 45 10.12 -3.04 5.45
N HIS A 46 10.58 -4.29 5.39
CA HIS A 46 10.79 -5.13 6.57
C HIS A 46 11.91 -4.60 7.47
N ALA A 47 13.03 -4.15 6.89
CA ALA A 47 14.15 -3.61 7.66
C ALA A 47 13.80 -2.28 8.34
N ALA A 48 12.86 -1.52 7.79
CA ALA A 48 12.37 -0.25 8.32
C ALA A 48 11.21 -0.39 9.33
N TYR A 49 10.72 -1.61 9.55
CA TYR A 49 9.48 -1.86 10.29
C TYR A 49 9.60 -1.39 11.76
N GLY A 50 8.72 -0.48 12.17
CA GLY A 50 8.55 -0.09 13.58
C GLY A 50 8.61 1.40 13.86
N ASP A 51 9.70 2.11 13.51
CA ASP A 51 9.81 3.55 13.80
C ASP A 51 9.71 4.40 12.53
N ILE A 52 10.58 4.14 11.56
CA ILE A 52 10.87 5.06 10.49
C ILE A 52 9.98 4.81 9.27
N VAL A 53 9.46 3.60 9.13
CA VAL A 53 8.44 3.26 8.13
C VAL A 53 7.17 4.09 8.33
N LEU A 54 6.85 4.50 9.57
CA LEU A 54 5.62 5.25 9.86
C LEU A 54 5.59 6.63 9.20
N LYS A 55 6.76 7.21 8.94
CA LYS A 55 6.89 8.46 8.18
C LYS A 55 6.41 8.35 6.73
N LEU A 56 6.39 7.15 6.14
CA LEU A 56 5.79 6.92 4.81
C LEU A 56 4.29 7.20 4.81
N TYR A 57 3.64 7.17 5.97
CA TYR A 57 2.20 7.42 6.10
C TYR A 57 1.89 8.85 6.54
N GLU A 58 2.87 9.74 6.60
CA GLU A 58 2.60 11.16 6.77
C GLU A 58 1.89 11.72 5.52
N PRO A 59 0.96 12.67 5.64
CA PRO A 59 0.19 13.18 4.51
C PRO A 59 1.03 13.69 3.34
N ILE A 60 2.21 14.29 3.62
CA ILE A 60 3.12 14.79 2.60
C ILE A 60 3.62 13.69 1.65
N MET A 61 3.66 12.45 2.13
CA MET A 61 4.11 11.28 1.38
C MET A 61 3.00 10.66 0.50
N LEU A 62 1.75 11.10 0.62
CA LEU A 62 0.60 10.55 -0.12
C LEU A 62 0.82 10.42 -1.64
N PRO A 63 1.39 11.41 -2.36
CA PRO A 63 1.60 11.27 -3.80
C PRO A 63 2.58 10.13 -4.14
N GLY A 64 3.69 10.04 -3.40
CA GLY A 64 4.70 9.00 -3.60
C GLY A 64 4.19 7.61 -3.22
N LEU A 65 3.51 7.52 -2.07
CA LEU A 65 2.89 6.27 -1.61
C LEU A 65 1.77 5.83 -2.55
N GLY A 66 0.95 6.75 -3.04
CA GLY A 66 -0.11 6.45 -4.01
C GLY A 66 0.42 5.96 -5.35
N ALA A 67 1.55 6.53 -5.83
CA ALA A 67 2.24 6.04 -7.01
C ALA A 67 2.77 4.62 -6.80
N ALA A 68 3.42 4.34 -5.67
CA ALA A 68 3.91 3.01 -5.34
C ALA A 68 2.78 1.98 -5.21
N VAL A 69 1.68 2.31 -4.52
CA VAL A 69 0.50 1.45 -4.42
C VAL A 69 -0.09 1.16 -5.80
N SER A 70 -0.24 2.17 -6.65
CA SER A 70 -0.77 2.02 -8.01
C SER A 70 0.13 1.10 -8.86
N LEU A 71 1.45 1.28 -8.76
CA LEU A 71 2.44 0.46 -9.46
C LEU A 71 2.36 -1.00 -9.02
N LEU A 72 2.33 -1.25 -7.71
CA LEU A 72 2.24 -2.60 -7.15
C LEU A 72 0.92 -3.28 -7.51
N LEU A 73 -0.20 -2.55 -7.52
CA LEU A 73 -1.48 -3.06 -7.98
C LEU A 73 -1.43 -3.41 -9.48
N ALA A 74 -0.82 -2.56 -10.30
CA ALA A 74 -0.66 -2.83 -11.73
C ALA A 74 0.18 -4.09 -11.99
N LEU A 75 1.28 -4.27 -11.25
CA LEU A 75 2.11 -5.49 -11.29
C LEU A 75 1.32 -6.72 -10.79
N GLY A 76 0.61 -6.61 -9.67
CA GLY A 76 -0.20 -7.69 -9.11
C GLY A 76 -1.35 -8.13 -10.02
N GLU A 77 -1.95 -7.19 -10.75
CA GLU A 77 -3.14 -7.44 -11.58
C GLU A 77 -2.80 -7.83 -13.02
N LYS A 78 -1.83 -7.15 -13.66
CA LYS A 78 -1.65 -7.19 -15.12
C LYS A 78 -0.42 -7.95 -15.59
N GLU A 79 0.53 -8.23 -14.70
CA GLU A 79 1.76 -8.94 -15.05
C GLU A 79 1.46 -10.42 -15.42
N LYS A 80 2.24 -11.00 -16.34
CA LYS A 80 2.06 -12.40 -16.75
C LYS A 80 2.71 -13.37 -15.78
N SER A 81 3.83 -12.94 -15.19
CA SER A 81 4.60 -13.73 -14.25
C SER A 81 3.91 -13.83 -12.90
N ARG A 82 3.50 -15.05 -12.51
CA ARG A 82 2.90 -15.30 -11.19
C ARG A 82 3.86 -14.96 -10.04
N GLU A 83 5.16 -15.09 -10.29
CA GLU A 83 6.19 -14.74 -9.31
C GLU A 83 6.22 -13.24 -9.05
N VAL A 84 6.22 -12.43 -10.11
CA VAL A 84 6.15 -10.97 -10.02
C VAL A 84 4.83 -10.52 -9.40
N GLN A 85 3.70 -11.12 -9.80
CA GLN A 85 2.39 -10.84 -9.20
C GLN A 85 2.40 -11.09 -7.68
N ALA A 86 2.89 -12.26 -7.26
CA ALA A 86 2.96 -12.63 -5.85
C ALA A 86 3.92 -11.72 -5.06
N ALA A 87 5.05 -11.33 -5.65
CA ALA A 87 6.01 -10.42 -5.03
C ALA A 87 5.45 -9.00 -4.87
N ALA A 88 4.68 -8.51 -5.85
CA ALA A 88 4.03 -7.20 -5.78
C ALA A 88 2.93 -7.16 -4.70
N LEU A 89 2.10 -8.21 -4.64
CA LEU A 89 1.10 -8.35 -3.58
C LEU A 89 1.74 -8.46 -2.19
N ARG A 90 2.90 -9.11 -2.08
CA ARG A 90 3.67 -9.17 -0.83
C ARG A 90 4.17 -7.78 -0.40
N CYS A 91 4.68 -6.97 -1.34
CA CYS A 91 5.04 -5.58 -1.03
C CYS A 91 3.83 -4.76 -0.54
N LEU A 92 2.64 -4.97 -1.14
CA LEU A 92 1.41 -4.34 -0.67
C LEU A 92 1.04 -4.80 0.75
N GLN A 93 1.18 -6.09 1.07
CA GLN A 93 0.99 -6.58 2.45
C GLN A 93 1.93 -5.88 3.43
N SER A 94 3.19 -5.68 3.05
CA SER A 94 4.18 -4.94 3.85
C SER A 94 3.79 -3.48 4.04
N LEU A 95 3.27 -2.81 3.00
CA LEU A 95 2.76 -1.42 3.06
C LEU A 95 1.46 -1.23 3.85
N ILE A 96 0.68 -2.29 4.10
CA ILE A 96 -0.47 -2.20 5.02
C ILE A 96 -0.11 -2.70 6.43
N LEU A 97 1.18 -2.88 6.71
CA LEU A 97 1.69 -3.39 7.98
C LEU A 97 1.01 -4.73 8.37
N HIS A 98 0.75 -5.58 7.37
CA HIS A 98 0.09 -6.88 7.51
C HIS A 98 0.97 -8.01 6.94
N CYS A 99 2.22 -8.04 7.39
CA CYS A 99 3.17 -9.07 7.00
C CYS A 99 2.83 -10.43 7.63
N ASP A 100 3.03 -11.50 6.87
CA ASP A 100 2.86 -12.89 7.28
C ASP A 100 4.20 -13.64 7.51
N CYS A 101 5.29 -12.91 7.73
CA CYS A 101 6.59 -13.50 7.98
C CYS A 101 6.76 -13.95 9.44
N THR A 102 7.79 -14.76 9.69
CA THR A 102 8.11 -15.28 11.02
C THR A 102 8.97 -14.32 11.86
N GLN A 103 9.29 -13.14 11.34
CA GLN A 103 10.10 -12.17 12.07
C GLN A 103 9.25 -11.40 13.08
N GLU A 104 9.85 -11.02 14.20
CA GLU A 104 9.22 -10.12 15.14
C GLU A 104 9.13 -8.72 14.53
N HIS A 105 7.91 -8.20 14.48
CA HIS A 105 7.62 -6.85 14.04
C HIS A 105 7.22 -6.00 15.23
N VAL A 106 7.69 -4.75 15.26
CA VAL A 106 7.20 -3.76 16.22
C VAL A 106 5.70 -3.55 15.94
N ILE A 107 4.88 -3.78 16.97
CA ILE A 107 3.44 -3.60 16.89
C ILE A 107 3.18 -2.08 17.01
N PRO A 108 2.59 -1.43 15.99
CA PRO A 108 2.30 -0.01 16.10
C PRO A 108 1.24 0.24 17.18
N SER A 109 1.40 1.32 17.92
CA SER A 109 0.43 1.82 18.89
C SER A 109 -0.92 2.15 18.23
N SER A 110 -1.98 2.32 19.02
CA SER A 110 -3.30 2.66 18.49
C SER A 110 -3.28 3.93 17.61
N ASP A 111 -2.51 4.94 18.01
CA ASP A 111 -2.41 6.21 17.29
C ASP A 111 -1.64 6.05 15.97
N GLU A 112 -0.55 5.28 15.98
CA GLU A 112 0.21 4.96 14.76
C GLU A 112 -0.64 4.13 13.79
N ARG A 113 -1.37 3.13 14.29
CA ARG A 113 -2.34 2.37 13.47
C ARG A 113 -3.41 3.27 12.91
N CYS A 114 -3.89 4.27 13.66
CA CYS A 114 -4.86 5.25 13.19
C CYS A 114 -4.30 6.10 12.06
N SER A 115 -3.07 6.60 12.21
CA SER A 115 -2.37 7.38 11.18
C SER A 115 -2.20 6.59 9.89
N VAL A 116 -1.71 5.35 9.98
CA VAL A 116 -1.55 4.43 8.85
C VAL A 116 -2.91 4.19 8.19
N GLY A 117 -3.96 3.91 8.96
CA GLY A 117 -5.32 3.70 8.46
C GLY A 117 -5.90 4.93 7.76
N SER A 118 -5.67 6.13 8.29
CA SER A 118 -6.11 7.40 7.67
C SER A 118 -5.45 7.62 6.31
N THR A 119 -4.14 7.36 6.20
CA THR A 119 -3.43 7.49 4.93
C THR A 119 -3.89 6.44 3.93
N MET A 120 -4.00 5.17 4.36
CA MET A 120 -4.44 4.07 3.50
C MET A 120 -5.91 4.18 3.07
N ALA A 121 -6.74 4.96 3.77
CA ALA A 121 -8.11 5.27 3.34
C ALA A 121 -8.15 5.91 1.94
N SER A 122 -7.14 6.72 1.61
CA SER A 122 -7.01 7.36 0.29
C SER A 122 -6.85 6.36 -0.85
N PHE A 123 -6.38 5.14 -0.55
CA PHE A 123 -6.09 4.10 -1.53
C PHE A 123 -7.06 2.91 -1.45
N LEU A 124 -7.81 2.76 -0.36
CA LEU A 124 -8.65 1.59 -0.10
C LEU A 124 -9.59 1.25 -1.27
N PRO A 125 -10.37 2.19 -1.87
CA PRO A 125 -11.25 1.83 -2.99
C PRO A 125 -10.49 1.26 -4.19
N GLY A 126 -9.30 1.80 -4.48
CA GLY A 126 -8.45 1.32 -5.57
C GLY A 126 -7.86 -0.07 -5.28
N ILE A 127 -7.35 -0.26 -4.07
CA ILE A 127 -6.81 -1.55 -3.60
C ILE A 127 -7.91 -2.61 -3.64
N ALA A 128 -9.05 -2.37 -3.00
CA ALA A 128 -10.14 -3.33 -2.91
C ALA A 128 -10.65 -3.72 -4.30
N MET A 129 -10.90 -2.77 -5.18
CA MET A 129 -11.37 -3.04 -6.54
C MET A 129 -10.36 -3.88 -7.36
N ALA A 130 -9.08 -3.51 -7.33
CA ALA A 130 -8.05 -4.24 -8.08
C ALA A 130 -7.84 -5.65 -7.52
N VAL A 131 -7.73 -5.76 -6.20
CA VAL A 131 -7.49 -7.04 -5.53
C VAL A 131 -8.71 -7.97 -5.64
N SER A 132 -9.94 -7.46 -5.59
CA SER A 132 -11.14 -8.26 -5.87
C SER A 132 -11.11 -8.86 -7.29
N ARG A 133 -10.64 -8.12 -8.30
CA ARG A 133 -10.46 -8.66 -9.67
C ARG A 133 -9.38 -9.74 -9.74
N ILE A 134 -8.32 -9.63 -8.92
CA ILE A 134 -7.32 -10.70 -8.78
C ILE A 134 -7.93 -11.93 -8.11
N ILE A 135 -8.67 -11.76 -7.01
CA ILE A 135 -9.29 -12.88 -6.26
C ILE A 135 -10.30 -13.63 -7.12
N THR A 136 -11.14 -12.89 -7.85
CA THR A 136 -12.20 -13.43 -8.72
C THR A 136 -11.72 -13.75 -10.13
N GLY A 137 -10.41 -13.61 -10.39
CA GLY A 137 -9.81 -13.88 -11.69
C GLY A 137 -9.77 -15.36 -12.04
N ASN A 138 -9.05 -15.69 -13.11
CA ASN A 138 -9.01 -17.06 -13.62
C ASN A 138 -8.34 -18.02 -12.62
N LEU A 139 -8.90 -19.22 -12.43
CA LEU A 139 -8.35 -20.32 -11.62
C LEU A 139 -6.87 -20.65 -11.93
N ARG A 140 -6.38 -20.29 -13.13
CA ARG A 140 -4.97 -20.43 -13.54
C ARG A 140 -4.02 -19.39 -12.94
N GLN A 141 -4.47 -18.44 -12.13
CA GLN A 141 -3.59 -17.44 -11.49
C GLN A 141 -2.66 -18.04 -10.43
N GLY A 142 -3.00 -19.23 -9.92
CA GLY A 142 -2.18 -19.96 -8.96
C GLY A 142 -2.46 -19.55 -7.52
N HIS A 143 -2.45 -20.54 -6.63
CA HIS A 143 -2.88 -20.40 -5.23
C HIS A 143 -2.15 -19.28 -4.47
N ALA A 144 -0.84 -19.11 -4.70
CA ALA A 144 -0.04 -18.10 -4.01
C ALA A 144 -0.52 -16.66 -4.30
N VAL A 145 -0.89 -16.35 -5.54
CA VAL A 145 -1.38 -15.02 -5.92
C VAL A 145 -2.75 -14.77 -5.27
N THR A 146 -3.67 -15.73 -5.38
CA THR A 146 -5.01 -15.61 -4.79
C THR A 146 -4.97 -15.45 -3.27
N VAL A 147 -4.17 -16.24 -2.55
CA VAL A 147 -4.06 -16.14 -1.09
C VAL A 147 -3.49 -14.79 -0.68
N ARG A 148 -2.45 -14.29 -1.36
CA ARG A 148 -1.88 -12.97 -1.06
C ARG A 148 -2.87 -11.86 -1.36
N ALA A 149 -3.61 -11.97 -2.46
CA ALA A 149 -4.67 -11.03 -2.80
C ALA A 149 -5.73 -10.97 -1.68
N ILE A 150 -6.21 -12.13 -1.21
CA ILE A 150 -7.16 -12.19 -0.07
C ILE A 150 -6.58 -11.48 1.16
N LYS A 151 -5.30 -11.73 1.51
CA LYS A 151 -4.64 -11.09 2.65
C LYS A 151 -4.52 -9.57 2.49
N VAL A 152 -4.14 -9.08 1.30
CA VAL A 152 -4.10 -7.64 1.01
C VAL A 152 -5.50 -7.05 1.16
N TRP A 153 -6.53 -7.70 0.61
CA TRP A 153 -7.91 -7.24 0.69
C TRP A 153 -8.38 -7.15 2.15
N SER A 154 -8.31 -8.25 2.90
CA SER A 154 -8.80 -8.30 4.28
C SER A 154 -7.98 -7.40 5.20
N GLY A 155 -6.66 -7.35 5.01
CA GLY A 155 -5.77 -6.49 5.79
C GLY A 155 -6.05 -5.01 5.55
N SER A 156 -6.26 -4.60 4.29
CA SER A 156 -6.57 -3.21 3.95
C SER A 156 -7.93 -2.77 4.49
N VAL A 157 -8.95 -3.62 4.34
CA VAL A 157 -10.30 -3.34 4.87
C VAL A 157 -10.25 -3.28 6.39
N GLY A 158 -9.60 -4.24 7.06
CA GLY A 158 -9.45 -4.25 8.51
C GLY A 158 -8.71 -3.03 9.04
N LEU A 159 -7.58 -2.65 8.41
CA LEU A 159 -6.79 -1.50 8.81
C LEU A 159 -7.56 -0.16 8.70
N VAL A 160 -8.40 -0.01 7.69
CA VAL A 160 -9.04 1.28 7.38
C VAL A 160 -10.45 1.39 7.98
N MET A 161 -11.20 0.29 8.02
CA MET A 161 -12.63 0.24 8.35
C MET A 161 -12.95 -0.41 9.69
N GLU A 162 -11.95 -0.79 10.50
CA GLU A 162 -12.19 -1.26 11.87
C GLU A 162 -12.95 -0.21 12.71
N ASP A 163 -13.81 -0.64 13.62
CA ASP A 163 -14.64 0.27 14.43
C ASP A 163 -13.80 1.28 15.22
N ALA A 164 -12.69 0.84 15.81
CA ALA A 164 -11.76 1.71 16.55
C ALA A 164 -11.18 2.82 15.65
N GLN A 165 -10.90 2.49 14.39
CA GLN A 165 -10.38 3.40 13.37
C GLN A 165 -11.41 4.45 12.94
N LEU A 166 -12.67 4.04 12.79
CA LEU A 166 -13.77 4.93 12.41
C LEU A 166 -14.18 5.87 13.57
N GLN A 167 -14.01 5.42 14.81
CA GLN A 167 -14.27 6.24 16.00
C GLN A 167 -13.16 7.27 16.23
N SER A 168 -11.89 6.89 16.05
CA SER A 168 -10.72 7.77 16.22
C SER A 168 -10.57 8.79 15.08
N SER A 169 -11.04 8.49 13.87
CA SER A 169 -11.01 9.43 12.74
C SER A 169 -11.81 10.72 12.98
N LYS A 170 -12.72 10.76 13.96
CA LYS A 170 -13.42 11.98 14.38
C LYS A 170 -12.50 12.99 15.10
N ALA A 171 -11.34 12.53 15.56
CA ALA A 171 -10.33 13.33 16.27
C ALA A 171 -9.06 13.59 15.43
N CYS A 172 -8.91 12.94 14.27
CA CYS A 172 -7.76 13.15 13.39
C CYS A 172 -7.94 14.48 12.64
N GLU A 173 -7.03 15.42 12.90
CA GLU A 173 -7.16 16.84 12.59
C GLU A 173 -7.42 17.15 11.11
N THR A 174 -8.03 18.32 10.89
CA THR A 174 -8.19 18.92 9.57
C THR A 174 -6.81 19.09 8.93
N PRO A 175 -6.61 18.73 7.65
CA PRO A 175 -5.30 18.85 7.01
C PRO A 175 -4.76 20.27 7.17
N SER A 176 -3.60 20.39 7.83
CA SER A 176 -2.93 21.66 8.09
C SER A 176 -2.75 22.45 6.78
N GLN A 177 -2.93 23.78 6.81
CA GLN A 177 -2.77 24.64 5.64
C GLN A 177 -1.40 24.49 4.96
N GLU A 178 -0.41 24.02 5.70
CA GLU A 178 0.96 23.74 5.26
C GLU A 178 1.06 22.62 4.20
N LEU A 179 0.07 21.73 4.10
CA LEU A 179 0.05 20.63 3.13
C LEU A 179 -0.37 21.05 1.70
N GLY A 180 -0.83 22.30 1.52
CA GLY A 180 -1.21 22.85 0.22
C GLY A 180 -2.12 21.93 -0.59
N ARG A 181 -1.72 21.59 -1.83
CA ARG A 181 -2.46 20.67 -2.72
C ARG A 181 -2.49 19.23 -2.22
N VAL A 182 -1.50 18.80 -1.45
CA VAL A 182 -1.44 17.42 -0.94
C VAL A 182 -2.52 17.19 0.11
N GLY A 183 -2.86 18.22 0.90
CA GLY A 183 -3.96 18.15 1.87
C GLY A 183 -5.32 17.80 1.23
N GLN A 184 -5.52 18.12 -0.06
CA GLN A 184 -6.75 17.79 -0.80
C GLN A 184 -6.86 16.29 -1.14
N LEU A 185 -5.74 15.55 -1.08
CA LEU A 185 -5.71 14.10 -1.33
C LEU A 185 -6.06 13.29 -0.08
N VAL A 186 -6.01 13.90 1.11
CA VAL A 186 -6.29 13.22 2.37
C VAL A 186 -7.78 12.91 2.45
N VAL A 187 -8.09 11.63 2.51
CA VAL A 187 -9.47 11.17 2.73
C VAL A 187 -9.82 11.27 4.21
N GLN A 188 -10.89 12.01 4.50
CA GLN A 188 -11.55 11.94 5.80
C GLN A 188 -12.58 10.81 5.79
N ARG A 189 -12.49 9.91 6.78
CA ARG A 189 -13.42 8.76 6.94
C ARG A 189 -14.76 9.19 7.54
N ALA A 190 -15.34 10.27 7.00
CA ALA A 190 -16.66 10.75 7.36
C ALA A 190 -17.74 9.70 7.01
N PRO A 191 -18.92 9.70 7.65
CA PRO A 191 -19.96 8.70 7.43
C PRO A 191 -20.35 8.50 5.95
N GLU A 192 -20.39 9.57 5.16
CA GLU A 192 -20.67 9.50 3.72
C GLU A 192 -19.57 8.75 2.95
N TRP A 193 -18.31 9.00 3.27
CA TRP A 193 -17.18 8.28 2.67
C TRP A 193 -17.22 6.80 3.05
N VAL A 194 -17.50 6.48 4.32
CA VAL A 194 -17.61 5.10 4.81
C VAL A 194 -18.72 4.37 4.07
N LYS A 195 -19.91 4.98 3.96
CA LYS A 195 -21.05 4.40 3.25
C LYS A 195 -20.76 4.19 1.76
N SER A 196 -20.16 5.18 1.10
CA SER A 196 -19.79 5.09 -0.32
C SER A 196 -18.74 4.01 -0.57
N THR A 197 -17.73 3.92 0.31
CA THR A 197 -16.64 2.94 0.18
C THR A 197 -17.12 1.54 0.49
N ALA A 198 -17.93 1.36 1.54
CA ALA A 198 -18.55 0.07 1.87
C ALA A 198 -19.40 -0.47 0.72
N GLY A 199 -20.12 0.39 -0.01
CA GLY A 199 -20.89 -0.03 -1.18
C GLY A 199 -20.05 -0.44 -2.41
N LYS A 200 -18.74 -0.20 -2.39
CA LYS A 200 -17.79 -0.60 -3.45
C LYS A 200 -16.98 -1.85 -3.09
N LEU A 201 -17.06 -2.33 -1.85
CA LEU A 201 -16.43 -3.57 -1.38
C LEU A 201 -17.35 -4.76 -1.67
#